data_AF-A0A950JCY2-F1
#
_entry.id   AF-A0A950JCY2-F1
#
_cell.length_a   1.000
_cell.length_b   1.000
_cell.length_c   1.000
_cell.angle_alpha   90.00
_cell.angle_beta   90.00
_cell.angle_gamma   90.00
#
_symmetry.space_group_name_H-M   'P 1'
#
loop_
_entity.id
_entity.type
_entity.pdbx_description
1 polymer ?
#
loop_
_entity_poly.entity_id
_entity_poly.type
_entity_poly.pdbx_seq_one_letter_code
_entity_poly.pdbx_strand_id
1 'polypeptide(L)'
;MSASVQPKAAEGRFFEDFRLGQTIRHATPRTLTAGDATLYLALTGGRFAPQSAETFARAIGYPASPIDDLLAFHVVFGKTVSDVSLNAVANLGYADCRFSKPVFPGDTLSAVSQVIGLRENTNRQSGVVYVRSQGFNQRGETVIDYVRWVMVRKREVSAPAPEAVVPKLPEAVAVASLGAACPPIDRAAFDEELSGSPYRFEDYSAGERIDHVDGVTVEEAEHQTATRLYQNAAKVHFNQFSEGQGRFGRRLIYGGHVISLARALSFNGLANAFHIAAINGGRHVAPLFAGDTVFAWSEILETAALPHRDD
;
A
#
# COMPACT_ATOMS: atom_id res chain seq x y z
N MET A 1 38.82 -29.99 10.94
CA MET A 1 37.96 -29.80 9.74
C MET A 1 36.84 -28.86 10.16
N SER A 2 36.87 -27.57 9.78
CA SER A 2 35.72 -26.71 10.04
C SER A 2 34.65 -27.05 9.01
N ALA A 3 33.47 -27.44 9.47
CA ALA A 3 32.34 -27.61 8.58
C ALA A 3 32.04 -26.25 7.94
N SER A 4 32.09 -26.17 6.60
CA SER A 4 31.67 -24.97 5.88
C SER A 4 30.19 -24.74 6.16
N VAL A 5 29.86 -23.67 6.90
CA VAL A 5 28.47 -23.26 7.11
C VAL A 5 27.95 -22.77 5.76
N GLN A 6 27.12 -23.59 5.12
CA GLN A 6 26.37 -23.20 3.93
C GLN A 6 25.14 -22.40 4.41
N PRO A 7 25.02 -21.09 4.10
CA PRO A 7 23.87 -20.32 4.53
C PRO A 7 22.61 -20.85 3.83
N LYS A 8 21.64 -21.33 4.62
CA LYS A 8 20.28 -21.66 4.17
C LYS A 8 19.36 -20.43 4.08
N ALA A 9 19.85 -19.27 4.51
CA ALA A 9 19.11 -18.02 4.53
C ALA A 9 19.07 -17.39 3.13
N ALA A 10 17.89 -16.94 2.71
CA ALA A 10 17.74 -16.16 1.49
C ALA A 10 18.16 -14.70 1.71
N GLU A 11 19.02 -14.17 0.83
CA GLU A 11 19.52 -12.79 0.92
C GLU A 11 18.63 -11.76 0.19
N GLY A 12 17.54 -12.22 -0.44
CA GLY A 12 16.76 -11.43 -1.38
C GLY A 12 17.49 -11.23 -2.71
N ARG A 13 16.83 -10.55 -3.66
CA ARG A 13 17.40 -10.24 -4.98
C ARG A 13 18.13 -8.89 -4.96
N PHE A 14 19.21 -8.80 -5.72
CA PHE A 14 19.88 -7.56 -6.11
C PHE A 14 19.49 -7.22 -7.55
N PHE A 15 19.84 -6.02 -8.02
CA PHE A 15 19.38 -5.53 -9.33
C PHE A 15 19.71 -6.48 -10.48
N GLU A 16 20.91 -7.06 -10.51
CA GLU A 16 21.40 -8.00 -11.51
C GLU A 16 20.74 -9.40 -11.44
N ASP A 17 19.95 -9.68 -10.39
CA ASP A 17 19.22 -10.94 -10.24
C ASP A 17 17.85 -10.90 -10.96
N PHE A 18 17.36 -9.73 -11.35
CA PHE A 18 16.07 -9.60 -12.03
C PHE A 18 16.20 -9.86 -13.54
N ARG A 19 15.18 -10.49 -14.11
CA ARG A 19 15.02 -10.71 -15.56
C ARG A 19 13.69 -10.13 -16.02
N LEU A 20 13.69 -9.42 -17.14
CA LEU A 20 12.47 -8.89 -17.74
C LEU A 20 11.49 -10.04 -18.04
N GLY A 21 10.21 -9.84 -17.75
CA GLY A 21 9.14 -10.82 -17.94
C GLY A 21 9.08 -11.91 -16.87
N GLN A 22 10.07 -12.01 -15.96
CA GLN A 22 10.05 -13.05 -14.92
C GLN A 22 8.84 -12.87 -14.00
N THR A 23 8.24 -13.99 -13.64
CA THR A 23 7.14 -14.06 -12.67
C THR A 23 7.67 -14.60 -11.34
N ILE A 24 7.38 -13.89 -10.26
CA ILE A 24 7.79 -14.25 -8.90
C ILE A 24 6.53 -14.56 -8.11
N ARG A 25 6.38 -15.80 -7.66
CA ARG A 25 5.31 -16.19 -6.72
C ARG A 25 5.83 -15.98 -5.30
N HIS A 26 5.15 -15.13 -4.54
CA HIS A 26 5.62 -14.76 -3.21
C HIS A 26 5.18 -15.78 -2.16
N ALA A 27 6.05 -16.01 -1.18
CA ALA A 27 5.75 -16.87 -0.05
C ALA A 27 4.70 -16.23 0.89
N THR A 28 4.21 -17.03 1.84
CA THR A 28 3.35 -16.62 2.96
C THR A 28 1.97 -16.08 2.55
N PRO A 29 1.08 -16.91 1.96
CA PRO A 29 -0.33 -16.52 1.86
C PRO A 29 -0.88 -16.20 3.26
N ARG A 30 -1.75 -15.20 3.35
CA ARG A 30 -2.21 -14.64 4.63
C ARG A 30 -3.72 -14.50 4.65
N THR A 31 -4.37 -15.26 5.52
CA THR A 31 -5.78 -15.07 5.88
C THR A 31 -5.92 -13.81 6.71
N LEU A 32 -6.74 -12.84 6.31
CA LEU A 32 -7.06 -11.67 7.13
C LEU A 32 -8.26 -11.98 8.01
N THR A 33 -8.29 -11.42 9.22
CA THR A 33 -9.29 -11.69 10.25
C THR A 33 -9.79 -10.39 10.86
N ALA A 34 -10.84 -10.47 11.69
CA ALA A 34 -11.28 -9.32 12.48
C ALA A 34 -10.17 -8.79 13.41
N GLY A 35 -9.29 -9.65 13.91
CA GLY A 35 -8.13 -9.22 14.72
C GLY A 35 -7.14 -8.36 13.94
N ASP A 36 -6.96 -8.62 12.64
CA ASP A 36 -6.10 -7.80 11.78
C ASP A 36 -6.73 -6.42 11.54
N ALA A 37 -8.04 -6.37 11.32
CA ALA A 37 -8.79 -5.12 11.18
C ALA A 37 -8.74 -4.29 12.47
N THR A 38 -9.00 -4.90 13.63
CA THR A 38 -8.92 -4.22 14.93
C THR A 38 -7.53 -3.68 15.21
N LEU A 39 -6.48 -4.46 14.94
CA LEU A 39 -5.11 -4.00 15.15
C LEU A 39 -4.76 -2.83 14.22
N TYR A 40 -5.19 -2.88 12.96
CA TYR A 40 -4.98 -1.77 12.02
C TYR A 40 -5.70 -0.49 12.45
N LEU A 41 -6.96 -0.60 12.91
CA LEU A 41 -7.70 0.54 13.48
C LEU A 41 -6.97 1.11 14.71
N ALA A 42 -6.47 0.26 15.61
CA ALA A 42 -5.72 0.72 16.78
C ALA A 42 -4.40 1.43 16.43
N LEU A 43 -3.76 1.07 15.31
CA LEU A 43 -2.50 1.65 14.84
C LEU A 43 -2.66 2.92 14.01
N THR A 44 -3.87 3.20 13.50
CA THR A 44 -4.11 4.30 12.56
C THR A 44 -5.15 5.29 13.06
N GLY A 45 -6.07 4.86 13.92
CA GLY A 45 -7.20 5.66 14.36
C GLY A 45 -8.23 5.92 13.27
N GLY A 46 -8.26 5.12 12.19
CA GLY A 46 -9.26 5.26 11.13
C GLY A 46 -10.70 5.18 11.66
N ARG A 47 -11.59 6.06 11.16
CA ARG A 47 -12.98 6.18 11.64
C ARG A 47 -14.05 5.97 10.57
N PHE A 48 -13.67 5.49 9.39
CA PHE A 48 -14.62 5.27 8.30
C PHE A 48 -15.66 4.21 8.70
N ALA A 49 -16.94 4.57 8.58
CA ALA A 49 -18.04 3.84 9.21
C ALA A 49 -18.17 2.37 8.74
N PRO A 50 -18.05 2.03 7.44
CA PRO A 50 -18.16 0.64 7.00
C PRO A 50 -17.10 -0.29 7.61
N GLN A 51 -15.86 0.18 7.77
CA GLN A 51 -14.76 -0.58 8.37
C GLN A 51 -14.85 -0.63 9.91
N SER A 52 -15.63 0.26 10.53
CA SER A 52 -15.73 0.38 11.98
C SER A 52 -16.96 -0.34 12.56
N ALA A 53 -18.06 -0.43 11.80
CA ALA A 53 -19.32 -0.95 12.27
C ALA A 53 -19.96 -1.93 11.28
N GLU A 54 -20.06 -3.19 11.70
CA GLU A 54 -20.78 -4.25 10.98
C GLU A 54 -22.24 -3.85 10.67
N THR A 55 -22.90 -3.18 11.62
CA THR A 55 -24.28 -2.70 11.46
C THR A 55 -24.40 -1.65 10.35
N PHE A 56 -23.47 -0.70 10.29
CA PHE A 56 -23.43 0.31 9.23
C PHE A 56 -23.14 -0.32 7.87
N ALA A 57 -22.10 -1.15 7.79
CA ALA A 57 -21.72 -1.85 6.57
C ALA A 57 -22.89 -2.66 5.99
N ARG A 58 -23.58 -3.44 6.83
CA ARG A 58 -24.76 -4.21 6.41
C ARG A 58 -25.93 -3.33 5.99
N ALA A 59 -26.18 -2.23 6.70
CA ALA A 59 -27.26 -1.30 6.37
C ALA A 59 -27.08 -0.75 4.95
N ILE A 60 -25.85 -0.38 4.57
CA ILE A 60 -25.55 0.14 3.23
C ILE A 60 -25.34 -0.95 2.17
N GLY A 61 -25.57 -2.24 2.48
CA GLY A 61 -25.56 -3.33 1.50
C GLY A 61 -24.29 -4.20 1.44
N TYR A 62 -23.28 -3.95 2.27
CA TYR A 62 -22.13 -4.85 2.35
C TYR A 62 -22.51 -6.17 3.05
N PRO A 63 -21.90 -7.31 2.67
CA PRO A 63 -22.18 -8.60 3.31
C PRO A 63 -21.61 -8.72 4.72
N ALA A 64 -20.64 -7.87 5.08
CA ALA A 64 -20.03 -7.70 6.39
C ALA A 64 -19.22 -6.39 6.41
N SER A 65 -18.65 -6.00 7.55
CA SER A 65 -17.63 -4.96 7.61
C SER A 65 -16.39 -5.39 6.78
N PRO A 66 -15.98 -4.62 5.76
CA PRO A 66 -14.84 -4.97 4.94
C PRO A 66 -13.52 -4.71 5.69
N ILE A 67 -12.49 -5.46 5.31
CA ILE A 67 -11.11 -5.08 5.61
C ILE A 67 -10.81 -3.73 4.92
N ASP A 68 -10.14 -2.83 5.64
CA ASP A 68 -9.67 -1.56 5.08
C ASP A 68 -8.82 -1.77 3.81
N ASP A 69 -9.09 -0.98 2.77
CA ASP A 69 -8.45 -1.12 1.45
C ASP A 69 -6.92 -1.01 1.58
N LEU A 70 -6.42 -0.08 2.40
CA LEU A 70 -4.98 0.07 2.61
C LEU A 70 -4.40 -1.08 3.45
N LEU A 71 -5.13 -1.65 4.41
CA LEU A 71 -4.68 -2.87 5.10
C LEU A 71 -4.49 -4.02 4.10
N ALA A 72 -5.44 -4.24 3.19
CA ALA A 72 -5.32 -5.24 2.14
C ALA A 72 -4.12 -4.95 1.21
N PHE A 73 -3.93 -3.68 0.81
CA PHE A 73 -2.77 -3.23 0.04
C PHE A 73 -1.45 -3.49 0.76
N HIS A 74 -1.34 -3.16 2.05
CA HIS A 74 -0.12 -3.35 2.81
C HIS A 74 0.21 -4.83 3.00
N VAL A 75 -0.79 -5.69 3.18
CA VAL A 75 -0.57 -7.15 3.23
C VAL A 75 -0.02 -7.66 1.90
N VAL A 76 -0.66 -7.33 0.76
CA VAL A 76 -0.16 -7.72 -0.58
C VAL A 76 1.23 -7.15 -0.82
N PHE A 77 1.45 -5.87 -0.55
CA PHE A 77 2.75 -5.22 -0.68
C PHE A 77 3.82 -5.92 0.15
N GLY A 78 3.52 -6.23 1.41
CA GLY A 78 4.41 -6.91 2.35
C GLY A 78 4.87 -8.26 1.82
N LYS A 79 4.01 -9.01 1.11
CA LYS A 79 4.38 -10.30 0.48
C LYS A 79 5.50 -10.14 -0.54
N THR A 80 5.50 -9.02 -1.27
CA THR A 80 6.49 -8.77 -2.33
C THR A 80 7.87 -8.37 -1.80
N VAL A 81 7.97 -7.93 -0.53
CA VAL A 81 9.17 -7.25 -0.03
C VAL A 81 10.40 -8.13 -0.05
N SER A 82 10.31 -9.35 0.48
CA SER A 82 11.46 -10.28 0.57
C SER A 82 12.09 -10.57 -0.80
N ASP A 83 11.25 -10.58 -1.84
CA ASP A 83 11.66 -10.94 -3.20
C ASP A 83 12.06 -9.77 -4.08
N VAL A 84 11.44 -8.60 -3.88
CA VAL A 84 11.56 -7.43 -4.75
C VAL A 84 12.38 -6.31 -4.13
N SER A 85 12.20 -6.05 -2.83
CA SER A 85 12.71 -4.83 -2.20
C SER A 85 13.47 -5.01 -0.90
N LEU A 86 13.85 -6.24 -0.54
CA LEU A 86 14.68 -6.51 0.64
C LEU A 86 16.01 -5.75 0.59
N ASN A 87 16.59 -5.64 -0.61
CA ASN A 87 17.85 -4.90 -0.88
C ASN A 87 17.60 -3.55 -1.56
N ALA A 88 16.36 -3.05 -1.54
CA ALA A 88 16.04 -1.74 -2.10
C ALA A 88 16.62 -0.60 -1.24
N VAL A 89 16.95 0.49 -1.92
CA VAL A 89 17.28 1.79 -1.31
C VAL A 89 16.00 2.55 -1.02
N ALA A 90 15.08 2.59 -1.99
CA ALA A 90 13.83 3.32 -1.89
C ALA A 90 12.78 2.77 -2.87
N ASN A 91 11.50 2.93 -2.51
CA ASN A 91 10.40 2.85 -3.46
C ASN A 91 10.23 4.21 -4.13
N LEU A 92 10.30 4.25 -5.46
CA LEU A 92 10.33 5.48 -6.23
C LEU A 92 8.95 5.92 -6.71
N GLY A 93 7.99 5.00 -6.78
CA GLY A 93 6.60 5.34 -7.00
C GLY A 93 5.67 4.16 -7.20
N TYR A 94 4.42 4.50 -7.49
CA TYR A 94 3.30 3.59 -7.76
C TYR A 94 2.55 4.11 -8.99
N ALA A 95 1.88 3.22 -9.70
CA ALA A 95 0.94 3.56 -10.77
C ALA A 95 -0.07 2.43 -10.96
N ASP A 96 -1.19 2.74 -11.60
CA ASP A 96 -2.20 1.76 -12.04
C ASP A 96 -2.66 0.81 -10.92
N CYS A 97 -2.78 1.29 -9.67
CA CYS A 97 -3.23 0.47 -8.56
C CYS A 97 -4.75 0.42 -8.52
N ARG A 98 -5.32 -0.78 -8.62
CA ARG A 98 -6.77 -1.02 -8.67
C ARG A 98 -7.17 -1.96 -7.55
N PHE A 99 -8.15 -1.55 -6.75
CA PHE A 99 -8.80 -2.40 -5.76
C PHE A 99 -9.98 -3.10 -6.41
N SER A 100 -9.77 -4.27 -6.98
CA SER A 100 -10.76 -4.92 -7.85
C SER A 100 -11.98 -5.48 -7.10
N LYS A 101 -11.81 -5.83 -5.83
CA LYS A 101 -12.87 -6.39 -4.96
C LYS A 101 -12.59 -6.02 -3.49
N PRO A 102 -13.62 -5.76 -2.68
CA PRO A 102 -13.46 -5.70 -1.23
C PRO A 102 -12.94 -7.03 -0.68
N VAL A 103 -12.14 -6.93 0.37
CA VAL A 103 -11.64 -8.08 1.13
C VAL A 103 -12.43 -8.15 2.43
N PHE A 104 -12.84 -9.34 2.84
CA PHE A 104 -13.56 -9.53 4.11
C PHE A 104 -12.75 -10.39 5.09
N PRO A 105 -13.01 -10.27 6.41
CA PRO A 105 -12.49 -11.22 7.38
C PRO A 105 -12.76 -12.67 6.95
N GLY A 106 -11.71 -13.49 6.92
CA GLY A 106 -11.72 -14.87 6.42
C GLY A 106 -11.10 -15.04 5.03
N ASP A 107 -10.99 -13.98 4.22
CA ASP A 107 -10.31 -14.06 2.93
C ASP A 107 -8.80 -14.26 3.09
N THR A 108 -8.21 -15.04 2.18
CA THR A 108 -6.76 -15.36 2.19
C THR A 108 -6.07 -14.77 0.99
N LEU A 109 -5.16 -13.83 1.23
CA LEU A 109 -4.42 -13.14 0.19
C LEU A 109 -3.08 -13.79 -0.12
N SER A 110 -2.81 -13.98 -1.40
CA SER A 110 -1.51 -14.38 -1.96
C SER A 110 -1.05 -13.34 -2.97
N ALA A 111 0.24 -13.30 -3.31
CA ALA A 111 0.76 -12.29 -4.23
C ALA A 111 1.70 -12.88 -5.29
N VAL A 112 1.67 -12.30 -6.49
CA VAL A 112 2.60 -12.57 -7.59
C VAL A 112 3.08 -11.25 -8.17
N SER A 113 4.37 -11.14 -8.47
CA SER A 113 4.94 -9.99 -9.21
C SER A 113 5.52 -10.43 -10.55
N GLN A 114 5.25 -9.66 -11.60
CA GLN A 114 5.95 -9.73 -12.87
C GLN A 114 6.91 -8.56 -13.02
N VAL A 115 8.17 -8.82 -13.41
CA VAL A 115 9.12 -7.75 -13.77
C VAL A 115 8.78 -7.22 -15.15
N ILE A 116 8.41 -5.95 -15.22
CA ILE A 116 7.95 -5.28 -16.46
C ILE A 116 8.94 -4.22 -16.96
N GLY A 117 10.02 -3.98 -16.23
CA GLY A 117 11.04 -3.02 -16.62
C GLY A 117 12.28 -3.09 -15.74
N LEU A 118 13.43 -2.80 -16.32
CA LEU A 118 14.74 -2.77 -15.68
C LEU A 118 15.54 -1.62 -16.28
N ARG A 119 16.21 -0.83 -15.44
CA ARG A 119 17.10 0.25 -15.91
C ARG A 119 18.24 0.46 -14.92
N GLU A 120 19.49 0.25 -15.34
CA GLU A 120 20.65 0.57 -14.50
C GLU A 120 20.74 2.09 -14.29
N ASN A 121 21.11 2.52 -13.07
CA ASN A 121 21.38 3.93 -12.80
C ASN A 121 22.77 4.33 -13.30
N THR A 122 22.96 5.60 -13.62
CA THR A 122 24.22 6.14 -14.15
C THR A 122 25.44 5.86 -13.26
N ASN A 123 25.25 5.80 -11.93
CA ASN A 123 26.33 5.49 -10.98
C ASN A 123 26.74 4.00 -10.95
N ARG A 124 25.99 3.12 -11.64
CA ARG A 124 26.21 1.67 -11.76
C ARG A 124 26.28 0.91 -10.44
N GLN A 125 25.85 1.52 -9.33
CA GLN A 125 25.77 0.88 -8.01
C GLN A 125 24.37 0.32 -7.71
N SER A 126 23.40 0.67 -8.55
CA SER A 126 21.99 0.33 -8.37
C SER A 126 21.26 0.37 -9.72
N GLY A 127 20.04 -0.14 -9.73
CA GLY A 127 19.13 0.05 -10.86
C GLY A 127 17.68 0.12 -10.40
N VAL A 128 16.82 0.56 -11.30
CA VAL A 128 15.37 0.64 -11.09
C VAL A 128 14.73 -0.62 -11.64
N VAL A 129 13.93 -1.28 -10.80
CA VAL A 129 13.13 -2.45 -11.15
C VAL A 129 11.67 -2.04 -11.12
N TYR A 130 10.94 -2.26 -12.21
CA TYR A 130 9.50 -2.05 -12.32
C TYR A 130 8.81 -3.41 -12.20
N VAL A 131 7.85 -3.51 -11.28
CA VAL A 131 7.05 -4.73 -11.10
C VAL A 131 5.56 -4.43 -11.16
N ARG A 132 4.79 -5.27 -11.88
CA ARG A 132 3.33 -5.37 -11.71
C ARG A 132 3.06 -6.45 -10.69
N SER A 133 2.39 -6.11 -9.60
CA SER A 133 2.11 -7.02 -8.49
C SER A 133 0.61 -7.20 -8.36
N GLN A 134 0.17 -8.45 -8.29
CA GLN A 134 -1.22 -8.83 -8.18
C GLN A 134 -1.44 -9.62 -6.89
N GLY A 135 -2.46 -9.22 -6.14
CA GLY A 135 -2.98 -9.91 -4.98
C GLY A 135 -4.21 -10.72 -5.35
N PHE A 136 -4.26 -11.98 -4.90
CA PHE A 136 -5.36 -12.91 -5.17
C PHE A 136 -5.95 -13.44 -3.87
N ASN A 137 -7.27 -13.61 -3.82
CA ASN A 137 -7.93 -14.31 -2.73
C ASN A 137 -7.85 -15.85 -2.89
N GLN A 138 -8.44 -16.59 -1.96
CA GLN A 138 -8.50 -18.06 -1.95
C GLN A 138 -9.25 -18.68 -3.14
N ARG A 139 -10.05 -17.91 -3.85
CA ARG A 139 -10.80 -18.33 -5.05
C ARG A 139 -10.02 -18.05 -6.35
N GLY A 140 -8.80 -17.50 -6.24
CA GLY A 140 -7.99 -17.10 -7.40
C GLY A 140 -8.44 -15.80 -8.05
N GLU A 141 -9.31 -15.04 -7.40
CA GLU A 141 -9.79 -13.76 -7.91
C GLU A 141 -8.80 -12.65 -7.55
N THR A 142 -8.46 -11.80 -8.51
CA THR A 142 -7.65 -10.60 -8.25
C THR A 142 -8.42 -9.65 -7.34
N VAL A 143 -7.82 -9.28 -6.22
CA VAL A 143 -8.34 -8.25 -5.31
C VAL A 143 -7.60 -6.93 -5.48
N ILE A 144 -6.31 -6.99 -5.79
CA ILE A 144 -5.44 -5.81 -5.94
C ILE A 144 -4.50 -6.05 -7.12
N ASP A 145 -4.31 -5.05 -7.97
CA ASP A 145 -3.32 -5.06 -9.06
C ASP A 145 -2.66 -3.69 -9.14
N TYR A 146 -1.33 -3.62 -9.06
CA TYR A 146 -0.61 -2.35 -9.10
C TYR A 146 0.77 -2.47 -9.71
N VAL A 147 1.27 -1.35 -10.24
CA VAL A 147 2.68 -1.20 -10.61
C VAL A 147 3.41 -0.40 -9.54
N ARG A 148 4.62 -0.85 -9.18
CA ARG A 148 5.58 -0.05 -8.43
C ARG A 148 6.96 -0.16 -9.03
N TRP A 149 7.82 0.81 -8.76
CA TRP A 149 9.23 0.73 -9.11
C TRP A 149 10.13 1.11 -7.95
N VAL A 150 11.21 0.35 -7.82
CA VAL A 150 12.14 0.40 -6.68
C VAL A 150 13.56 0.58 -7.17
N MET A 151 14.35 1.35 -6.43
CA MET A 151 15.79 1.40 -6.62
C MET A 151 16.42 0.25 -5.83
N VAL A 152 17.03 -0.72 -6.50
CA VAL A 152 17.67 -1.89 -5.89
C VAL A 152 19.17 -1.78 -6.03
N ARG A 153 19.91 -2.09 -4.95
CA ARG A 153 21.38 -2.14 -4.99
C ARG A 153 21.84 -3.26 -5.92
N LYS A 154 22.99 -3.04 -6.56
CA LYS A 154 23.77 -4.15 -7.11
C LYS A 154 24.56 -4.83 -6.00
N ARG A 155 24.77 -6.14 -6.13
CA ARG A 155 25.68 -6.89 -5.28
C ARG A 155 27.11 -6.63 -5.76
N GLU A 156 27.31 -6.76 -7.07
CA GLU A 156 28.59 -6.56 -7.75
C GLU A 156 28.46 -5.40 -8.74
N VAL A 157 29.20 -4.32 -8.50
CA VAL A 157 29.16 -3.11 -9.35
C VAL A 157 29.51 -3.44 -10.81
N SER A 158 30.40 -4.41 -11.03
CA SER A 158 30.85 -4.86 -12.35
C SER A 158 29.90 -5.80 -13.08
N ALA A 159 28.83 -6.30 -12.43
CA ALA A 159 27.88 -7.21 -13.07
C ALA A 159 27.25 -6.55 -14.30
N PRO A 160 27.05 -7.27 -15.41
CA PRO A 160 26.46 -6.71 -16.62
C PRO A 160 25.04 -6.22 -16.35
N ALA A 161 24.71 -5.04 -16.87
CA ALA A 161 23.37 -4.50 -16.78
C ALA A 161 22.41 -5.27 -17.73
N PRO A 162 21.17 -5.56 -17.32
CA PRO A 162 20.14 -6.00 -18.24
C PRO A 162 19.82 -4.88 -19.25
N GLU A 163 19.26 -5.24 -20.41
CA GLU A 163 18.77 -4.26 -21.39
C GLU A 163 17.75 -3.33 -20.73
N ALA A 164 17.88 -2.03 -21.00
CA ALA A 164 17.05 -1.02 -20.37
C ALA A 164 15.64 -1.03 -20.97
N VAL A 165 14.64 -1.34 -20.15
CA VAL A 165 13.22 -1.27 -20.48
C VAL A 165 12.50 -0.48 -19.41
N VAL A 166 11.86 0.63 -19.81
CA VAL A 166 11.02 1.46 -18.95
C VAL A 166 9.60 1.37 -19.48
N PRO A 167 8.64 0.78 -18.73
CA PRO A 167 7.27 0.66 -19.20
C PRO A 167 6.60 2.04 -19.24
N LYS A 168 5.71 2.24 -20.23
CA LYS A 168 4.76 3.35 -20.19
C LYS A 168 3.67 3.02 -19.18
N LEU A 169 3.47 3.91 -18.21
CA LEU A 169 2.47 3.75 -17.16
C LEU A 169 1.39 4.83 -17.31
N PRO A 170 0.12 4.53 -17.00
CA PRO A 170 -0.93 5.53 -17.01
C PRO A 170 -0.71 6.55 -15.89
N GLU A 171 -1.14 7.78 -16.11
CA GLU A 171 -1.08 8.86 -15.09
C GLU A 171 -2.13 8.68 -14.00
N ALA A 172 -3.29 8.13 -14.35
CA ALA A 172 -4.39 7.81 -13.46
C ALA A 172 -5.10 6.53 -13.91
N VAL A 173 -5.76 5.85 -12.96
CA VAL A 173 -6.65 4.72 -13.26
C VAL A 173 -7.93 5.28 -13.87
N ALA A 174 -8.34 4.74 -15.02
CA ALA A 174 -9.54 5.20 -15.69
C ALA A 174 -10.80 4.88 -14.87
N VAL A 175 -11.67 5.86 -14.68
CA VAL A 175 -12.94 5.74 -13.91
C VAL A 175 -13.81 4.58 -14.43
N ALA A 176 -13.86 4.39 -15.75
CA ALA A 176 -14.61 3.30 -16.37
C ALA A 176 -14.12 1.89 -15.95
N SER A 177 -12.93 1.77 -15.39
CA SER A 177 -12.39 0.51 -14.86
C SER A 177 -12.69 0.27 -13.37
N LEU A 178 -13.31 1.23 -12.68
CA LEU A 178 -13.60 1.17 -11.25
C LEU A 178 -14.99 0.62 -10.91
N GLY A 179 -15.89 0.47 -11.90
CA GLY A 179 -17.30 0.17 -11.61
C GLY A 179 -17.53 -1.07 -10.73
N ALA A 180 -16.78 -2.15 -10.97
CA ALA A 180 -16.85 -3.39 -10.18
C ALA A 180 -16.02 -3.36 -8.88
N ALA A 181 -15.10 -2.39 -8.75
CA ALA A 181 -14.26 -2.18 -7.57
C ALA A 181 -15.08 -1.60 -6.41
N CYS A 182 -15.92 -0.63 -6.71
CA CYS A 182 -16.82 0.00 -5.75
C CYS A 182 -18.06 -0.90 -5.56
N PRO A 183 -18.37 -1.42 -4.36
CA PRO A 183 -19.63 -2.12 -4.13
C PRO A 183 -20.83 -1.18 -4.34
N PRO A 184 -21.96 -1.67 -4.89
CA PRO A 184 -23.22 -0.94 -4.83
C PRO A 184 -23.63 -0.69 -3.38
N ILE A 185 -24.17 0.51 -3.10
CA ILE A 185 -24.66 0.86 -1.77
C ILE A 185 -26.14 1.22 -1.75
N ASP A 186 -26.79 1.03 -0.61
CA ASP A 186 -28.13 1.57 -0.37
C ASP A 186 -28.03 3.02 0.13
N ARG A 187 -28.27 3.98 -0.78
CA ARG A 187 -28.26 5.42 -0.48
C ARG A 187 -29.23 5.82 0.63
N ALA A 188 -30.39 5.17 0.71
CA ALA A 188 -31.44 5.51 1.67
C ALA A 188 -31.08 5.06 3.09
N ALA A 189 -30.22 4.03 3.20
CA ALA A 189 -29.69 3.55 4.47
C ALA A 189 -28.40 4.26 4.91
N PHE A 190 -27.86 5.19 4.09
CA PHE A 190 -26.63 5.90 4.41
C PHE A 190 -26.90 7.02 5.43
N ASP A 191 -26.54 6.77 6.69
CA ASP A 191 -26.70 7.68 7.82
C ASP A 191 -25.49 8.62 7.95
N GLU A 192 -25.72 9.92 7.69
CA GLU A 192 -24.69 10.97 7.70
C GLU A 192 -24.21 11.34 9.11
N GLU A 193 -25.05 11.15 10.13
CA GLU A 193 -24.67 11.41 11.52
C GLU A 193 -23.69 10.31 11.99
N LEU A 194 -23.98 9.05 11.65
CA LEU A 194 -23.10 7.92 11.96
C LEU A 194 -21.85 7.89 11.09
N SER A 195 -21.91 8.34 9.84
CA SER A 195 -20.73 8.43 8.97
C SER A 195 -19.83 9.62 9.33
N GLY A 196 -20.38 10.62 10.03
CA GLY A 196 -19.64 11.76 10.60
C GLY A 196 -19.55 12.98 9.70
N SER A 197 -20.34 13.08 8.63
CA SER A 197 -20.40 14.26 7.77
C SER A 197 -21.68 14.30 6.93
N PRO A 198 -22.31 15.49 6.77
CA PRO A 198 -23.40 15.68 5.81
C PRO A 198 -22.89 15.79 4.35
N TYR A 199 -21.60 16.08 4.12
CA TYR A 199 -21.07 16.32 2.78
C TYR A 199 -20.91 15.03 1.98
N ARG A 200 -21.55 14.96 0.81
CA ARG A 200 -21.51 13.85 -0.14
C ARG A 200 -20.69 14.21 -1.38
N PHE A 201 -20.65 13.31 -2.36
CA PHE A 201 -19.91 13.48 -3.61
C PHE A 201 -20.15 14.82 -4.31
N GLU A 202 -21.41 15.29 -4.33
CA GLU A 202 -21.84 16.52 -5.00
C GLU A 202 -21.37 17.80 -4.31
N ASP A 203 -20.97 17.71 -3.04
CA ASP A 203 -20.55 18.87 -2.24
C ASP A 203 -19.07 19.22 -2.43
N TYR A 204 -18.28 18.33 -3.04
CA TYR A 204 -16.85 18.54 -3.29
C TYR A 204 -16.60 19.07 -4.71
N SER A 205 -15.69 20.03 -4.83
CA SER A 205 -15.37 20.68 -6.11
C SER A 205 -13.90 20.54 -6.50
N ALA A 206 -13.61 20.36 -7.79
CA ALA A 206 -12.23 20.32 -8.28
C ALA A 206 -11.48 21.63 -7.93
N GLY A 207 -10.25 21.49 -7.43
CA GLY A 207 -9.41 22.56 -6.90
C GLY A 207 -9.66 22.91 -5.42
N GLU A 208 -10.69 22.36 -4.79
CA GLU A 208 -10.93 22.51 -3.35
C GLU A 208 -9.79 21.90 -2.53
N ARG A 209 -9.36 22.62 -1.48
CA ARG A 209 -8.32 22.18 -0.57
C ARG A 209 -8.86 22.06 0.84
N ILE A 210 -8.54 20.95 1.48
CA ILE A 210 -9.03 20.58 2.81
C ILE A 210 -7.82 20.38 3.70
N ASP A 211 -7.66 21.24 4.70
CA ASP A 211 -6.74 21.00 5.81
C ASP A 211 -7.40 20.05 6.81
N HIS A 212 -6.77 18.92 7.10
CA HIS A 212 -7.33 17.91 8.01
C HIS A 212 -7.06 18.23 9.49
N VAL A 213 -6.31 19.30 9.77
CA VAL A 213 -6.06 19.92 11.08
C VAL A 213 -5.24 19.07 12.06
N ASP A 214 -5.68 17.84 12.29
CA ASP A 214 -5.11 16.94 13.28
C ASP A 214 -3.68 16.50 12.93
N GLY A 215 -2.88 16.27 13.97
CA GLY A 215 -1.51 15.76 13.87
C GLY A 215 -1.32 14.54 14.75
N VAL A 216 -0.60 13.52 14.24
CA VAL A 216 -0.30 12.28 14.99
C VAL A 216 1.21 12.09 15.03
N THR A 217 1.77 12.03 16.24
CA THR A 217 3.18 11.72 16.46
C THR A 217 3.42 10.23 16.34
N VAL A 218 4.43 9.85 15.56
CA VAL A 218 4.71 8.45 15.28
C VAL A 218 5.71 7.86 16.26
N GLU A 219 5.41 6.69 16.80
CA GLU A 219 6.26 6.01 17.78
C GLU A 219 6.96 4.76 17.20
N GLU A 220 8.08 4.36 17.82
CA GLU A 220 8.86 3.20 17.32
C GLU A 220 8.07 1.89 17.38
N ALA A 221 7.27 1.69 18.42
CA ALA A 221 6.53 0.46 18.62
C ALA A 221 5.37 0.31 17.62
N GLU A 222 4.65 1.39 17.32
CA GLU A 222 3.47 1.34 16.45
C GLU A 222 3.84 1.01 15.01
N HIS A 223 4.84 1.68 14.41
CA HIS A 223 5.17 1.45 13.00
C HIS A 223 5.76 0.06 12.80
N GLN A 224 6.55 -0.43 13.76
CA GLN A 224 7.07 -1.79 13.73
C GLN A 224 5.94 -2.82 13.86
N THR A 225 4.95 -2.56 14.71
CA THR A 225 3.78 -3.44 14.87
C THR A 225 2.94 -3.46 13.60
N ALA A 226 2.69 -2.31 12.99
CA ALA A 226 2.05 -2.21 11.67
C ALA A 226 2.83 -3.00 10.61
N THR A 227 4.15 -2.78 10.53
CA THR A 227 4.99 -3.44 9.53
C THR A 227 5.05 -4.97 9.73
N ARG A 228 5.02 -5.44 10.99
CA ARG A 228 4.90 -6.87 11.34
C ARG A 228 3.54 -7.45 10.98
N LEU A 229 2.45 -6.71 11.20
CA LEU A 229 1.09 -7.10 10.79
C LEU A 229 1.05 -7.41 9.29
N TYR A 230 1.73 -6.60 8.48
CA TYR A 230 1.82 -6.78 7.02
C TYR A 230 2.80 -7.89 6.60
N GLN A 231 3.55 -8.45 7.56
CA GLN A 231 4.67 -9.37 7.33
C GLN A 231 5.69 -8.80 6.31
N ASN A 232 5.91 -7.49 6.37
CA ASN A 232 6.93 -6.79 5.59
C ASN A 232 8.29 -6.97 6.30
N ALA A 233 9.29 -7.49 5.58
CA ALA A 233 10.60 -7.84 6.14
C ALA A 233 11.72 -6.83 5.86
N ALA A 234 11.41 -5.62 5.37
CA ALA A 234 12.43 -4.62 5.08
C ALA A 234 13.18 -4.21 6.36
N LYS A 235 14.50 -4.44 6.36
CA LYS A 235 15.36 -4.37 7.55
C LYS A 235 15.38 -2.99 8.21
N VAL A 236 15.25 -1.94 7.39
CA VAL A 236 15.32 -0.53 7.80
C VAL A 236 14.24 -0.13 8.81
N HIS A 237 13.14 -0.89 8.89
CA HIS A 237 12.06 -0.64 9.84
C HIS A 237 12.34 -1.24 11.22
N PHE A 238 13.28 -2.19 11.33
CA PHE A 238 13.40 -3.03 12.51
C PHE A 238 14.71 -2.89 13.27
N ASN A 239 15.83 -2.78 12.57
CA ASN A 239 17.13 -3.02 13.17
C ASN A 239 17.88 -1.72 13.53
N GLN A 240 17.66 -1.22 14.74
CA GLN A 240 18.36 -0.02 15.22
C GLN A 240 19.89 -0.21 15.30
N PHE A 241 20.40 -1.43 15.54
CA PHE A 241 21.85 -1.67 15.59
C PHE A 241 22.53 -1.36 14.26
N SER A 242 21.93 -1.77 13.14
CA SER A 242 22.44 -1.47 11.80
C SER A 242 22.07 -0.06 11.33
N GLU A 243 20.81 0.35 11.50
CA GLU A 243 20.35 1.68 11.04
C GLU A 243 21.00 2.83 11.82
N GLY A 244 21.38 2.60 13.09
CA GLY A 244 22.14 3.54 13.92
C GLY A 244 23.53 3.89 13.37
N GLN A 245 24.09 3.05 12.51
CA GLN A 245 25.38 3.26 11.84
C GLN A 245 25.22 3.88 10.44
N GLY A 246 23.98 3.94 9.94
CA GLY A 246 23.66 4.49 8.63
C GLY A 246 23.56 6.01 8.64
N ARG A 247 23.32 6.59 7.46
CA ARG A 247 23.21 8.05 7.24
C ARG A 247 22.25 8.75 8.20
N PHE A 248 21.16 8.11 8.58
CA PHE A 248 20.11 8.71 9.40
C PHE A 248 20.28 8.46 10.90
N GLY A 249 21.07 7.45 11.29
CA GLY A 249 21.29 7.09 12.70
C GLY A 249 20.09 6.49 13.43
N ARG A 250 19.02 6.15 12.70
CA ARG A 250 17.76 5.62 13.25
C ARG A 250 16.96 4.89 12.20
N ARG A 251 16.07 4.01 12.65
CA ARG A 251 15.12 3.26 11.80
C ARG A 251 14.27 4.20 10.96
N LEU A 252 13.96 3.75 9.74
CA LEU A 252 13.01 4.42 8.85
C LEU A 252 11.62 3.84 9.08
N ILE A 253 10.60 4.71 9.19
CA ILE A 253 9.21 4.25 9.20
C ILE A 253 8.82 3.76 7.80
N TYR A 254 8.01 2.69 7.74
CA TYR A 254 7.45 2.22 6.49
C TYR A 254 6.58 3.30 5.84
N GLY A 255 6.93 3.70 4.62
CA GLY A 255 6.18 4.75 3.91
C GLY A 255 4.68 4.46 3.75
N GLY A 256 4.26 3.19 3.69
CA GLY A 256 2.83 2.86 3.67
C GLY A 256 2.11 3.17 4.97
N HIS A 257 2.80 3.15 6.12
CA HIS A 257 2.22 3.61 7.38
C HIS A 257 1.86 5.10 7.33
N VAL A 258 2.67 5.92 6.66
CA VAL A 258 2.36 7.34 6.42
C VAL A 258 1.12 7.51 5.56
N ILE A 259 0.94 6.63 4.54
CA ILE A 259 -0.27 6.61 3.71
C ILE A 259 -1.50 6.30 4.59
N SER A 260 -1.41 5.29 5.47
CA SER A 260 -2.50 4.96 6.40
C SER A 260 -2.82 6.10 7.37
N LEU A 261 -1.82 6.78 7.92
CA LEU A 261 -2.03 7.91 8.83
C LEU A 261 -2.66 9.10 8.12
N ALA A 262 -2.16 9.47 6.93
CA ALA A 262 -2.76 10.52 6.11
C ALA A 262 -4.22 10.19 5.75
N ARG A 263 -4.51 8.92 5.44
CA ARG A 263 -5.88 8.44 5.22
C ARG A 263 -6.75 8.55 6.47
N ALA A 264 -6.26 8.16 7.64
CA ALA A 264 -7.01 8.29 8.88
C ALA A 264 -7.30 9.76 9.22
N LEU A 265 -6.31 10.63 9.08
CA LEU A 265 -6.44 12.09 9.25
C LEU A 265 -7.47 12.67 8.27
N SER A 266 -7.49 12.18 7.01
CA SER A 266 -8.43 12.66 5.99
C SER A 266 -9.90 12.49 6.36
N PHE A 267 -10.24 11.63 7.33
CA PHE A 267 -11.59 11.53 7.86
C PHE A 267 -12.16 12.91 8.23
N ASN A 268 -11.32 13.79 8.81
CA ASN A 268 -11.70 15.17 9.06
C ASN A 268 -11.76 15.95 7.74
N GLY A 269 -12.96 16.07 7.17
CA GLY A 269 -13.21 16.72 5.89
C GLY A 269 -13.51 15.77 4.72
N LEU A 270 -13.23 14.47 4.84
CA LEU A 270 -13.58 13.45 3.83
C LEU A 270 -14.24 12.19 4.45
N ALA A 271 -15.00 12.34 5.53
CA ALA A 271 -15.58 11.22 6.27
C ALA A 271 -16.42 10.24 5.42
N ASN A 272 -17.13 10.75 4.40
CA ASN A 272 -17.95 9.95 3.49
C ASN A 272 -17.16 9.33 2.33
N ALA A 273 -15.88 9.66 2.14
CA ALA A 273 -15.02 9.02 1.15
C ALA A 273 -14.48 7.69 1.66
N PHE A 274 -15.34 6.76 2.11
CA PHE A 274 -14.97 5.59 2.92
C PHE A 274 -14.25 4.44 2.18
N HIS A 275 -14.20 4.47 0.85
CA HIS A 275 -13.61 3.41 0.02
C HIS A 275 -12.55 3.98 -0.92
N ILE A 276 -11.39 3.33 -1.01
CA ILE A 276 -10.34 3.66 -1.96
C ILE A 276 -10.39 2.67 -3.12
N ALA A 277 -10.91 3.12 -4.27
CA ALA A 277 -11.02 2.28 -5.46
C ALA A 277 -9.70 2.15 -6.25
N ALA A 278 -8.80 3.13 -6.13
CA ALA A 278 -7.53 3.16 -6.85
C ALA A 278 -6.45 4.00 -6.17
N ILE A 279 -5.19 3.74 -6.52
CA ILE A 279 -4.05 4.64 -6.29
C ILE A 279 -3.45 5.00 -7.66
N ASN A 280 -3.68 6.23 -8.10
CA ASN A 280 -3.17 6.77 -9.37
C ASN A 280 -1.63 6.82 -9.38
N GLY A 281 -1.06 7.29 -8.27
CA GLY A 281 0.37 7.27 -8.02
C GLY A 281 0.69 7.70 -6.60
N GLY A 282 1.97 7.67 -6.23
CA GLY A 282 2.43 8.10 -4.91
C GLY A 282 3.94 8.21 -4.84
N ARG A 283 4.45 9.13 -4.02
CA ARG A 283 5.89 9.35 -3.83
C ARG A 283 6.19 9.56 -2.35
N HIS A 284 7.18 8.82 -1.85
CA HIS A 284 7.75 9.04 -0.53
C HIS A 284 8.86 10.10 -0.65
N VAL A 285 8.50 11.37 -0.48
CA VAL A 285 9.40 12.51 -0.80
C VAL A 285 10.46 12.77 0.27
N ALA A 286 10.20 12.36 1.50
CA ALA A 286 11.12 12.47 2.63
C ALA A 286 10.97 11.23 3.55
N PRO A 287 12.02 10.84 4.28
CA PRO A 287 11.91 9.81 5.31
C PRO A 287 11.09 10.32 6.49
N LEU A 288 10.35 9.41 7.13
CA LEU A 288 9.69 9.65 8.41
C LEU A 288 10.41 8.86 9.51
N PHE A 289 10.57 9.46 10.68
CA PHE A 289 11.20 8.87 11.85
C PHE A 289 10.27 8.90 13.06
N ALA A 290 10.50 8.00 14.02
CA ALA A 290 9.79 8.07 15.28
C ALA A 290 10.09 9.40 16.01
N GLY A 291 9.07 9.96 16.64
CA GLY A 291 9.05 11.31 17.21
C GLY A 291 8.60 12.39 16.24
N ASP A 292 8.53 12.13 14.93
CA ASP A 292 7.97 13.07 13.96
C ASP A 292 6.43 13.08 14.06
N THR A 293 5.81 14.24 13.83
CA THR A 293 4.35 14.40 13.79
C THR A 293 3.86 14.52 12.36
N VAL A 294 2.95 13.64 11.96
CA VAL A 294 2.32 13.62 10.63
C VAL A 294 1.06 14.47 10.67
N PHE A 295 0.98 15.43 9.77
CA PHE A 295 -0.22 16.19 9.41
C PHE A 295 -0.62 15.83 7.98
N ALA A 296 -1.86 16.13 7.59
CA ALA A 296 -2.34 15.90 6.24
C ALA A 296 -3.26 17.03 5.75
N TRP A 297 -3.25 17.24 4.45
CA TRP A 297 -4.23 18.05 3.72
C TRP A 297 -4.49 17.36 2.37
N SER A 298 -5.65 17.64 1.77
CA SER A 298 -6.05 17.06 0.49
C SER A 298 -6.46 18.15 -0.51
N GLU A 299 -6.27 17.88 -1.80
CA GLU A 299 -6.86 18.63 -2.90
C GLU A 299 -7.79 17.72 -3.69
N ILE A 300 -9.01 18.17 -3.95
CA ILE A 300 -9.91 17.48 -4.88
C ILE A 300 -9.43 17.80 -6.29
N LEU A 301 -8.70 16.88 -6.92
CA LEU A 301 -8.12 17.12 -8.25
C LEU A 301 -9.19 17.09 -9.35
N GLU A 302 -10.12 16.14 -9.23
CA GLU A 302 -11.20 15.91 -10.19
C GLU A 302 -12.37 15.21 -9.49
N THR A 303 -13.56 15.34 -10.09
CA THR A 303 -14.73 14.54 -9.73
C THR A 303 -15.24 13.83 -10.98
N ALA A 304 -15.65 12.57 -10.82
CA ALA A 304 -16.17 11.77 -11.92
C ALA A 304 -17.25 10.82 -11.44
N ALA A 305 -18.40 10.85 -12.13
CA ALA A 305 -19.45 9.87 -11.89
C ALA A 305 -18.99 8.48 -12.35
N LEU A 306 -19.35 7.45 -11.59
CA LEU A 306 -19.15 6.07 -12.03
C LEU A 306 -20.14 5.77 -13.17
N PRO A 307 -19.69 5.23 -14.32
CA PRO A 307 -20.57 4.90 -15.42
C PRO A 307 -21.68 3.93 -15.00
N HIS A 308 -22.92 4.22 -15.39
CA HIS A 308 -24.11 3.39 -15.15
C HIS A 308 -24.45 3.18 -13.66
N ARG A 309 -24.05 4.10 -12.79
CA ARG A 309 -24.37 4.08 -11.35
C ARG A 309 -25.01 5.39 -10.91
N ASP A 310 -26.02 5.26 -10.07
CA ASP A 310 -26.77 6.35 -9.43
C ASP A 310 -26.91 6.16 -7.91
N ASP A 311 -26.27 5.12 -7.37
CA ASP A 311 -26.09 4.88 -5.94
C ASP A 311 -24.91 5.69 -5.37
#